data_AF-A0A7W3NG15-F1
#
_entry.id   AF-A0A7W3NG15-F1
#
_cell.length_a   1.000
_cell.length_b   1.000
_cell.length_c   1.000
_cell.angle_alpha   90.00
_cell.angle_beta   90.00
_cell.angle_gamma   90.00
#
_symmetry.space_group_name_H-M   'P 1'
#
loop_
_entity.id
_entity.type
_entity.pdbx_description
1 polymer ?
#
loop_
_entity_poly.entity_id
_entity_poly.type
_entity_poly.pdbx_seq_one_letter_code
_entity_poly.pdbx_strand_id
1 'polypeptide(L)'
;MKFKRPRVKIKVMGAELTPHYRISVKVPVTIQENLKEISQTEIKHIVAAQVQKQIKRTFQKGLDLHTDVLNLSEKAYRFDRYHWTIQELNELTSDSIDSIKVKVTLVNTSAYK
;
A
#
# COMPACT_ATOMS: atom_id res chain seq x y z
N MET A 1 -3.50 -10.96 17.13
CA MET A 1 -2.41 -10.28 16.37
C MET A 1 -2.65 -8.78 16.42
N LYS A 2 -1.63 -7.96 16.71
CA LYS A 2 -1.76 -6.50 16.79
C LYS A 2 -0.82 -5.82 15.79
N PHE A 3 -1.33 -4.81 15.08
CA PHE A 3 -0.52 -3.97 14.19
C PHE A 3 0.06 -2.79 14.98
N LYS A 4 1.33 -2.49 14.80
CA LYS A 4 2.00 -1.35 15.42
C LYS A 4 2.36 -0.34 14.34
N ARG A 5 1.61 0.77 14.26
CA ARG A 5 1.85 1.93 13.38
C ARG A 5 2.41 1.56 11.99
N PRO A 6 1.56 1.06 11.07
CA PRO A 6 1.97 0.83 9.68
C PRO A 6 2.54 2.11 9.06
N ARG A 7 3.55 1.97 8.20
CA ARG A 7 4.15 3.09 7.47
C ARG A 7 3.93 2.90 5.99
N VAL A 8 3.37 3.91 5.34
CA VAL A 8 3.14 3.93 3.90
C VAL A 8 4.12 4.91 3.25
N LYS A 9 4.73 4.51 2.15
CA LYS A 9 5.52 5.36 1.26
C LYS A 9 4.97 5.21 -0.14
N ILE A 10 4.60 6.34 -0.75
CA ILE A 10 4.16 6.42 -2.14
C ILE A 10 5.26 7.13 -2.90
N LYS A 11 5.78 6.50 -3.95
CA LYS A 11 6.72 7.12 -4.88
C LYS A 11 5.97 7.44 -6.17
N VAL A 12 6.05 8.69 -6.62
CA VAL A 12 5.55 9.15 -7.91
C VAL A 12 6.63 8.90 -8.97
N MET A 13 6.20 8.45 -10.13
CA MET A 13 7.00 8.24 -11.32
C MET A 13 6.56 9.29 -12.35
N GLY A 14 7.50 10.15 -12.77
CA GLY A 14 7.21 11.38 -13.51
C GLY A 14 7.75 11.44 -14.94
N ALA A 15 7.84 10.31 -15.62
CA ALA A 15 8.33 10.24 -17.00
C ALA A 15 7.20 10.18 -18.04
N GLU A 16 5.95 10.13 -17.60
CA GLU A 16 4.78 9.86 -18.44
C GLU A 16 3.76 11.00 -18.36
N LEU A 17 2.86 11.03 -19.35
CA LEU A 17 1.81 12.04 -19.48
C LEU A 17 0.90 12.09 -18.25
N THR A 18 0.71 10.97 -17.55
CA THR A 18 -0.02 10.88 -16.29
C THR A 18 0.88 10.30 -15.19
N PRO A 19 0.65 10.64 -13.91
CA PRO A 19 1.48 10.17 -12.83
C PRO A 19 1.27 8.68 -12.52
N HIS A 20 2.38 7.96 -12.35
CA HIS A 20 2.37 6.56 -11.93
C HIS A 20 2.91 6.38 -10.51
N TYR A 21 2.44 5.36 -9.79
CA TYR A 21 2.67 5.22 -8.36
C TYR A 21 3.23 3.86 -7.96
N ARG A 22 4.27 3.89 -7.13
CA ARG A 22 4.78 2.71 -6.41
C ARG A 22 4.49 2.83 -4.94
N ILE A 23 3.67 1.93 -4.43
CA ILE A 23 3.23 1.90 -3.03
C ILE A 23 4.08 0.91 -2.26
N SER A 24 4.69 1.36 -1.17
CA SER A 24 5.44 0.52 -0.24
C SER A 24 4.85 0.63 1.16
N VAL A 25 4.42 -0.49 1.73
CA VAL A 25 3.82 -0.54 3.06
C VAL A 25 4.68 -1.39 3.98
N LYS A 26 5.14 -0.80 5.08
CA LYS A 26 5.77 -1.54 6.18
C LYS A 26 4.72 -1.79 7.25
N VAL A 27 4.52 -3.05 7.61
CA VAL A 27 3.49 -3.49 8.55
C VAL A 27 4.16 -4.16 9.75
N PRO A 28 4.45 -3.42 10.82
CA PRO A 28 4.97 -4.01 12.04
C PRO A 28 3.84 -4.74 12.79
N VAL A 29 4.09 -6.00 13.14
CA VAL A 29 3.09 -6.90 13.72
C VAL A 29 3.63 -7.53 15.00
N THR A 30 2.77 -7.64 16.00
CA THR A 30 2.98 -8.45 17.20
C THR A 30 2.07 -9.67 17.17
N ILE A 31 2.66 -10.86 17.28
CA ILE A 31 1.94 -12.13 17.40
C ILE A 31 1.79 -12.41 18.90
N GLN A 32 0.54 -12.52 19.35
CA GLN A 32 0.21 -12.82 20.75
C GLN A 32 0.07 -14.33 20.96
N GLU A 33 -0.52 -15.05 20.01
CA GLU A 33 -0.76 -16.49 20.06
C GLU A 33 -0.58 -17.09 18.65
N ASN A 34 -0.08 -18.31 18.58
CA ASN A 34 0.09 -19.08 17.36
C ASN A 34 -0.34 -20.55 17.56
N LEU A 35 -1.62 -20.75 17.91
CA LEU A 35 -2.18 -22.07 18.23
C LEU A 35 -2.10 -23.11 17.10
N LYS A 36 -1.81 -22.65 15.87
CA LYS A 36 -1.71 -23.49 14.66
C LYS A 36 -0.26 -23.76 14.24
N GLU A 37 0.72 -23.38 15.05
CA GLU A 37 2.16 -23.53 14.78
C GLU A 37 2.59 -23.02 13.40
N ILE A 38 1.90 -21.99 12.90
CA ILE A 38 2.19 -21.42 11.57
C ILE A 38 3.58 -20.79 11.62
N SER A 39 4.41 -21.08 10.62
CA SER A 39 5.75 -20.48 10.56
C SER A 39 5.66 -18.96 10.46
N GLN A 40 6.66 -18.26 11.01
CA GLN A 40 6.71 -16.80 10.92
C GLN A 40 6.74 -16.31 9.46
N THR A 41 7.35 -17.09 8.57
CA THR A 41 7.40 -16.79 7.13
C THR A 41 6.01 -16.85 6.52
N GLU A 42 5.24 -17.88 6.85
CA GLU A 42 3.86 -18.04 6.36
C GLU A 42 2.94 -16.94 6.89
N ILE A 43 3.06 -16.58 8.17
CA ILE A 43 2.31 -15.44 8.74
C ILE A 43 2.64 -14.14 7.99
N LYS A 44 3.92 -13.87 7.71
CA LYS A 44 4.33 -12.69 6.94
C LYS A 44 3.71 -12.71 5.54
N HIS A 45 3.68 -13.87 4.88
CA HIS A 45 3.12 -14.03 3.55
C HIS A 45 1.60 -13.75 3.54
N ILE A 46 0.84 -14.41 4.40
CA ILE A 46 -0.62 -14.24 4.52
C ILE A 46 -0.97 -12.77 4.79
N VAL A 47 -0.29 -12.14 5.75
CA VAL A 47 -0.56 -10.74 6.11
C VAL A 47 -0.18 -9.80 4.97
N ALA A 48 0.96 -10.02 4.30
CA ALA A 48 1.36 -9.21 3.15
C ALA A 48 0.34 -9.31 2.01
N ALA A 49 -0.08 -10.53 1.66
CA ALA A 49 -1.06 -10.79 0.61
C ALA A 49 -2.41 -10.13 0.92
N GLN A 50 -2.89 -10.24 2.17
CA GLN A 50 -4.15 -9.63 2.58
C GLN A 50 -4.09 -8.09 2.52
N VAL A 51 -3.01 -7.48 3.01
CA VAL A 51 -2.85 -6.01 2.94
C VAL A 51 -2.77 -5.55 1.49
N GLN A 52 -2.00 -6.24 0.64
CA GLN A 52 -1.90 -5.93 -0.79
C GLN A 52 -3.26 -6.03 -1.48
N LYS A 53 -4.03 -7.09 -1.20
CA LYS A 53 -5.39 -7.30 -1.73
C LYS A 53 -6.33 -6.17 -1.32
N GLN A 54 -6.29 -5.75 -0.05
CA GLN A 54 -7.13 -4.65 0.44
C GLN A 54 -6.77 -3.32 -0.22
N ILE A 55 -5.48 -3.00 -0.37
CA ILE A 55 -5.06 -1.77 -1.08
C ILE A 55 -5.56 -1.79 -2.53
N LYS A 56 -5.37 -2.90 -3.25
CA LYS A 56 -5.85 -3.04 -4.63
C LYS A 56 -7.37 -2.89 -4.72
N ARG A 57 -8.12 -3.51 -3.80
CA ARG A 57 -9.58 -3.42 -3.75
C ARG A 57 -10.06 -1.99 -3.44
N THR A 58 -9.43 -1.31 -2.49
CA THR A 58 -9.76 0.08 -2.16
C THR A 58 -9.49 1.00 -3.34
N PHE A 59 -8.36 0.84 -4.03
CA PHE A 59 -8.04 1.60 -5.23
C PHE A 59 -9.09 1.38 -6.32
N GLN A 60 -9.39 0.11 -6.64
CA GLN A 60 -10.41 -0.23 -7.63
C GLN A 60 -11.77 0.37 -7.26
N LYS A 61 -12.16 0.30 -5.98
CA LYS A 61 -13.43 0.88 -5.56
C LYS A 61 -13.45 2.41 -5.68
N GLY A 62 -12.29 3.06 -5.49
CA GLY A 62 -12.11 4.48 -5.78
C GLY A 62 -12.34 4.80 -7.25
N LEU A 63 -11.77 4.00 -8.16
CA LEU A 63 -12.01 4.14 -9.61
C LEU A 63 -13.49 3.99 -9.95
N ASP A 64 -14.17 2.96 -9.43
CA ASP A 64 -15.62 2.75 -9.66
C ASP A 64 -16.47 3.94 -9.17
N LEU A 65 -15.99 4.65 -8.14
CA LEU A 65 -16.64 5.82 -7.54
C LEU A 65 -16.11 7.15 -8.09
N HIS A 66 -15.23 7.12 -9.09
CA HIS A 66 -14.56 8.31 -9.63
C HIS A 66 -13.91 9.19 -8.54
N THR A 67 -13.27 8.54 -7.55
CA THR A 67 -12.72 9.20 -6.36
C THR A 67 -11.31 8.69 -6.03
N ASP A 68 -10.38 9.60 -5.77
CA ASP A 68 -9.01 9.30 -5.31
C ASP A 68 -8.97 9.00 -3.80
N VAL A 69 -9.40 7.78 -3.43
CA VAL A 69 -9.46 7.34 -2.02
C VAL A 69 -8.07 7.24 -1.37
N LEU A 70 -7.02 7.10 -2.16
CA LEU A 70 -5.64 6.95 -1.67
C LEU A 70 -4.85 8.27 -1.66
N ASN A 71 -5.46 9.39 -2.07
CA ASN A 71 -4.84 10.70 -2.22
C ASN A 71 -3.56 10.67 -3.08
N LEU A 72 -3.58 9.91 -4.18
CA LEU A 72 -2.46 9.78 -5.12
C LEU A 72 -2.22 11.09 -5.90
N SER A 73 -3.27 11.80 -6.29
CA SER A 73 -3.21 13.08 -7.00
C SER A 73 -2.46 14.15 -6.18
N GLU A 74 -2.71 14.23 -4.87
CA GLU A 74 -1.97 15.13 -3.95
C GLU A 74 -0.47 14.79 -3.91
N LYS A 75 -0.11 13.50 -3.96
CA LYS A 75 1.29 13.07 -3.98
C LYS A 75 1.98 13.50 -5.27
N ALA A 76 1.30 13.36 -6.41
CA ALA A 76 1.84 13.80 -7.69
C ALA A 76 1.98 15.33 -7.75
N TYR A 77 0.96 16.07 -7.33
CA TYR A 77 1.03 17.53 -7.23
C TYR A 77 2.20 18.02 -6.37
N ARG A 78 2.46 17.38 -5.23
CA ARG A 78 3.58 17.74 -4.36
C ARG A 78 4.94 17.27 -4.85
N PHE A 79 4.97 16.24 -5.69
CA PHE A 79 6.19 15.75 -6.31
C PHE A 79 6.67 16.75 -7.36
N ASP A 80 5.78 17.16 -8.26
CA ASP A 80 6.05 18.21 -9.23
C ASP A 80 4.74 18.89 -9.64
N ARG A 81 4.50 20.10 -9.12
CA ARG A 81 3.24 20.82 -9.32
C ARG A 81 3.04 21.37 -10.74
N TYR A 82 4.11 21.39 -11.55
CA TYR A 82 4.11 22.00 -12.87
C TYR A 82 4.18 20.99 -14.00
N HIS A 83 4.44 19.72 -13.68
CA HIS A 83 4.55 18.68 -14.68
C HIS A 83 3.20 18.26 -15.24
N TRP A 84 2.15 18.25 -14.41
CA TRP A 84 0.81 17.80 -14.79
C TRP A 84 -0.24 18.87 -14.55
N THR A 85 -1.21 18.91 -15.44
CA THR A 85 -2.47 19.63 -15.27
C THR A 85 -3.34 18.99 -14.18
N ILE A 86 -4.32 19.74 -13.68
CA ILE A 86 -5.33 19.20 -12.73
C ILE A 86 -6.07 18.01 -13.35
N GLN A 87 -6.28 18.00 -14.66
CA GLN A 87 -6.92 16.90 -15.36
C GLN A 87 -6.03 15.64 -15.31
N GLU A 88 -4.78 15.73 -15.76
CA GLU A 88 -3.82 14.60 -15.74
C GLU A 88 -3.58 14.05 -14.33
N LEU A 89 -3.60 14.91 -13.30
CA LEU A 89 -3.49 14.48 -11.90
C LEU A 89 -4.69 13.65 -11.41
N ASN A 90 -5.88 13.85 -11.98
CA ASN A 90 -7.12 13.19 -11.59
C ASN A 90 -7.50 12.00 -12.49
N GLU A 91 -6.81 11.81 -13.62
CA GLU A 91 -7.00 10.69 -14.56
C GLU A 91 -6.35 9.39 -14.04
N LEU A 92 -6.80 8.93 -12.87
CA LEU A 92 -6.40 7.63 -12.33
C LEU A 92 -7.10 6.50 -13.09
N THR A 93 -6.32 5.48 -13.48
CA THR A 93 -6.78 4.26 -14.15
C THR A 93 -6.31 3.04 -13.38
N SER A 94 -6.71 1.83 -13.80
CA SER A 94 -6.23 0.58 -13.21
C SER A 94 -4.70 0.45 -13.22
N ASP A 95 -4.05 1.13 -14.16
CA ASP A 95 -2.62 0.99 -14.45
C ASP A 95 -1.78 2.08 -13.78
N SER A 96 -2.40 3.08 -13.15
CA SER A 96 -1.68 4.14 -12.42
C SER A 96 -0.84 3.62 -11.25
N ILE A 97 -1.12 2.42 -10.72
CA ILE A 97 -0.28 1.79 -9.68
C ILE A 97 0.62 0.71 -10.30
N ASP A 98 1.88 1.06 -10.56
CA ASP A 98 2.93 0.13 -11.02
C ASP A 98 3.12 -1.07 -10.08
N SER A 99 3.11 -0.83 -8.76
CA SER A 99 3.38 -1.89 -7.78
C SER A 99 2.93 -1.55 -6.38
N ILE A 100 2.52 -2.59 -5.65
CA ILE A 100 2.23 -2.55 -4.22
C ILE A 100 3.16 -3.56 -3.53
N LYS A 101 4.14 -3.06 -2.76
CA LYS A 101 5.07 -3.90 -1.99
C LYS A 101 4.73 -3.83 -0.51
N VAL A 102 4.38 -4.96 0.09
CA VAL A 102 4.10 -5.05 1.53
C VAL A 102 5.21 -5.81 2.24
N LYS A 103 5.86 -5.16 3.21
CA LYS A 103 6.88 -5.78 4.07
C LYS A 103 6.33 -5.89 5.49
N VAL A 104 6.10 -7.13 5.93
CA VAL A 104 5.66 -7.45 7.29
C VAL A 104 6.88 -7.68 8.18
N THR A 105 6.96 -6.99 9.31
CA THR A 105 8.05 -7.14 10.29
C THR A 105 7.46 -7.56 11.63
N LEU A 106 7.95 -8.66 12.19
CA LEU A 106 7.54 -9.10 13.52
C LEU A 106 8.31 -8.29 14.57
N VAL A 107 7.59 -7.65 15.48
CA VAL A 107 8.16 -6.74 16.50
C VAL A 107 8.30 -7.41 17.85
N ASN A 108 7.39 -8.33 18.21
CA ASN A 108 7.45 -9.14 19.44
C ASN A 108 6.66 -10.46 19.24
N THR A 109 7.15 -11.52 19.85
CA THR A 109 6.55 -12.86 19.92
C THR A 109 6.58 -13.33 21.37
N SER A 110 5.70 -12.78 22.21
CA SER A 110 5.74 -13.01 23.68
C SER A 110 5.32 -14.42 24.11
N ALA A 111 5.00 -15.32 23.18
CA ALA A 111 4.68 -16.72 23.44
C ALA A 111 5.06 -17.62 22.25
N TYR A 112 6.21 -17.39 21.60
CA TYR A 112 6.81 -18.39 20.71
C TYR A 112 7.65 -19.33 21.59
N LYS A 113 7.12 -20.52 21.87
CA LYS A 113 7.92 -21.73 22.11
C LYS A 113 7.84 -22.59 20.86
#